data_AF-V8C7R8-F1
#
_entry.id   AF-V8C7R8-F1
#
_cell.length_a   1.000
_cell.length_b   1.000
_cell.length_c   1.000
_cell.angle_alpha   90.00
_cell.angle_beta   90.00
_cell.angle_gamma   90.00
#
_symmetry.space_group_name_H-M   'P 1'
#
loop_
_entity.id
_entity.type
_entity.pdbx_description
1 polymer ?
#
loop_
_entity_poly.entity_id
_entity_poly.type
_entity_poly.pdbx_seq_one_letter_code
_entity_poly.pdbx_strand_id
1 'polypeptide(L)'
;MGTALVMEHANALAQMIVSEKDKLFDERVEALVKLYRRAEFYLKQGFLESIVCEFHRKKVEMIMQAETKGEITEILKLSKRKRTIVGTVI
;
A
#
# COMPACT_ATOMS: atom_id res chain seq x y z
N MET A 1 0.51 11.05 -14.47
CA MET A 1 -0.03 10.05 -13.51
C MET A 1 0.36 8.68 -14.04
N GLY A 2 0.88 7.80 -13.19
CA GLY A 2 1.15 6.41 -13.58
C GLY A 2 -0.18 5.67 -13.79
N THR A 3 -0.47 5.27 -15.01
CA THR A 3 -1.76 4.65 -15.38
C THR A 3 -1.93 3.28 -14.73
N ALA A 4 -0.83 2.57 -14.43
CA ALA A 4 -0.89 1.25 -13.81
C ALA A 4 -1.27 1.31 -12.32
N LEU A 5 -0.71 2.26 -11.57
CA LEU A 5 -1.01 2.40 -10.14
C LEU A 5 -2.48 2.74 -9.88
N VAL A 6 -3.08 3.60 -10.71
CA VAL A 6 -4.50 3.97 -10.59
C VAL A 6 -5.39 2.75 -10.80
N MET A 7 -5.08 1.92 -11.80
CA MET A 7 -5.85 0.72 -12.11
C MET A 7 -5.74 -0.33 -10.99
N GLU A 8 -4.55 -0.57 -10.46
CA GLU A 8 -4.35 -1.47 -9.31
C GLU A 8 -5.13 -1.01 -8.07
N HIS A 9 -5.14 0.29 -7.80
CA HIS A 9 -5.90 0.86 -6.70
C HIS A 9 -7.42 0.74 -6.90
N ALA A 10 -7.91 1.03 -8.11
CA ALA A 10 -9.33 0.88 -8.44
C ALA A 10 -9.80 -0.57 -8.32
N ASN A 11 -8.99 -1.53 -8.76
CA ASN A 11 -9.27 -2.96 -8.61
C ASN A 11 -9.36 -3.37 -7.14
N ALA A 12 -8.44 -2.89 -6.29
CA ALA A 12 -8.47 -3.16 -4.85
C ALA A 12 -9.74 -2.60 -4.19
N LEU A 13 -10.14 -1.38 -4.54
CA LEU A 13 -11.37 -0.78 -4.04
C LEU A 13 -12.63 -1.53 -4.52
N ALA A 14 -12.66 -1.94 -5.79
CA ALA A 14 -13.78 -2.73 -6.32
C ALA A 14 -13.95 -4.06 -5.57
N GLN A 15 -12.85 -4.76 -5.27
CA GLN A 15 -12.88 -6.00 -4.48
C GLN A 15 -13.44 -5.78 -3.07
N MET A 16 -13.14 -4.63 -2.45
CA MET A 16 -13.68 -4.31 -1.13
C MET A 16 -15.18 -4.07 -1.13
N ILE A 17 -15.69 -3.31 -2.09
CA ILE A 17 -17.10 -2.92 -2.15
C ILE A 17 -18.00 -4.15 -2.30
N VAL A 18 -17.53 -5.18 -3.02
CA VAL A 18 -18.26 -6.45 -3.17
C VAL A 18 -18.33 -7.24 -1.85
N SER A 19 -17.51 -6.90 -0.85
CA SER A 19 -17.46 -7.56 0.46
C SER A 19 -18.31 -6.83 1.51
N GLU A 20 -19.63 -6.72 1.28
CA GLU A 20 -20.59 -5.95 2.08
C GLU A 20 -20.70 -6.30 3.59
N LYS A 21 -20.07 -7.40 4.04
CA LYS A 21 -20.11 -7.87 5.45
C LYS A 21 -18.79 -7.76 6.21
N ASP A 22 -17.81 -7.05 5.66
CA ASP A 22 -16.53 -6.88 6.33
C ASP A 22 -16.63 -5.92 7.53
N LYS A 23 -16.38 -6.44 8.73
CA LYS A 23 -16.37 -5.65 9.98
C LYS A 23 -15.26 -4.61 10.03
N LEU A 24 -14.25 -4.73 9.17
CA LEU A 24 -13.11 -3.82 9.04
C LEU A 24 -13.18 -3.01 7.74
N PHE A 25 -14.34 -2.92 7.11
CA PHE A 25 -14.50 -2.23 5.83
C PHE A 25 -13.95 -0.80 5.89
N ASP A 26 -14.39 0.00 6.86
CA ASP A 26 -13.94 1.38 7.02
C ASP A 26 -12.43 1.47 7.24
N GLU A 27 -11.87 0.61 8.11
CA GLU A 27 -10.42 0.56 8.35
C GLU A 27 -9.63 0.21 7.09
N ARG A 28 -10.09 -0.77 6.30
CA ARG A 28 -9.42 -1.19 5.07
C ARG A 28 -9.52 -0.11 3.99
N VAL A 29 -10.66 0.57 3.83
CA VAL A 29 -10.82 1.66 2.87
C VAL A 29 -9.89 2.80 3.23
N GLU A 30 -9.87 3.20 4.51
CA GLU A 30 -8.99 4.27 4.98
C GLU A 30 -7.51 3.89 4.77
N ALA A 31 -7.15 2.63 5.04
CA ALA A 31 -5.81 2.11 4.81
C ALA A 31 -5.40 2.15 3.34
N LEU A 32 -6.29 1.74 2.43
CA LEU A 32 -6.04 1.79 0.99
C LEU A 32 -5.84 3.22 0.49
N VAL A 33 -6.66 4.18 0.95
CA VAL A 33 -6.50 5.59 0.57
C VAL A 33 -5.14 6.14 1.05
N LYS A 34 -4.74 5.80 2.27
CA LYS A 34 -3.41 6.18 2.81
C LYS A 34 -2.27 5.55 2.01
N LEU A 35 -2.40 4.26 1.66
CA LEU A 35 -1.42 3.53 0.86
C LEU A 35 -1.26 4.14 -0.53
N TYR A 36 -2.36 4.46 -1.20
CA TYR A 36 -2.36 5.05 -2.54
C TYR A 36 -1.68 6.42 -2.56
N ARG A 37 -2.06 7.33 -1.64
CA ARG A 37 -1.40 8.65 -1.51
C ARG A 37 0.11 8.51 -1.31
N ARG A 38 0.54 7.46 -0.62
CA ARG A 38 1.95 7.18 -0.39
C ARG A 38 2.65 6.60 -1.62
N ALA A 39 1.99 5.73 -2.36
CA ALA A 39 2.48 5.25 -3.65
C ALA A 39 2.63 6.40 -4.66
N GLU A 40 1.65 7.32 -4.72
CA GLU A 40 1.75 8.55 -5.52
C GLU A 40 2.92 9.43 -5.09
N PHE A 41 3.17 9.53 -3.77
CA PHE A 41 4.35 10.24 -3.27
C PHE A 41 5.65 9.61 -3.80
N TYR A 42 5.79 8.29 -3.78
CA TYR A 42 6.98 7.62 -4.34
C TYR A 42 7.13 7.85 -5.85
N LEU A 43 6.05 7.78 -6.63
CA LEU A 43 6.11 8.12 -8.06
C LEU A 43 6.61 9.57 -8.27
N LYS A 44 6.10 10.52 -7.48
CA LYS A 44 6.54 11.93 -7.53
C LYS A 44 8.01 12.13 -7.15
N GLN A 45 8.59 11.23 -6.35
CA GLN A 45 10.01 11.23 -5.99
C GLN A 45 10.90 10.58 -7.08
N GLY A 46 10.33 10.10 -8.18
CA GLY A 46 11.07 9.50 -9.30
C GLY A 46 11.33 8.00 -9.16
N PHE A 47 10.66 7.31 -8.23
CA PHE A 47 10.75 5.85 -8.16
C PHE A 47 10.09 5.22 -9.39
N LEU A 48 10.67 4.09 -9.85
CA LEU A 48 10.13 3.30 -10.94
C LEU A 48 8.70 2.84 -10.65
N GLU A 49 7.80 3.04 -11.62
CA GLU A 49 6.39 2.69 -11.48
C GLU A 49 6.18 1.20 -11.14
N SER A 50 6.96 0.30 -11.75
CA SER A 50 6.87 -1.14 -11.47
C SER A 50 7.15 -1.47 -10.00
N ILE A 51 8.15 -0.84 -9.39
CA ILE A 51 8.50 -1.03 -7.97
C ILE A 51 7.39 -0.49 -7.07
N VAL A 52 6.85 0.68 -7.42
CA VAL A 52 5.76 1.29 -6.64
C VAL A 52 4.48 0.48 -6.74
N CYS A 53 4.15 -0.05 -7.93
CA CYS A 53 3.02 -0.95 -8.14
C CYS A 53 3.19 -2.26 -7.37
N GLU A 54 4.38 -2.87 -7.37
CA GLU A 54 4.65 -4.09 -6.60
C GLU A 54 4.53 -3.83 -5.09
N PHE A 55 5.07 -2.71 -4.60
CA PHE A 55 4.89 -2.25 -3.23
C PHE A 55 3.40 -2.10 -2.87
N HIS A 56 2.64 -1.41 -3.73
CA HIS A 56 1.22 -1.17 -3.52
C HIS A 56 0.46 -2.49 -3.46
N ARG A 57 0.66 -3.38 -4.44
CA ARG A 57 -0.02 -4.68 -4.51
C ARG A 57 0.25 -5.54 -3.28
N LYS A 58 1.51 -5.69 -2.88
CA LYS A 58 1.87 -6.44 -1.66
C LYS A 58 1.19 -5.89 -0.41
N LYS A 59 1.12 -4.56 -0.28
CA LYS A 59 0.45 -3.93 0.86
C LYS A 59 -1.06 -4.12 0.82
N VAL A 60 -1.69 -4.06 -0.35
CA VAL A 60 -3.12 -4.38 -0.52
C VAL A 60 -3.40 -5.81 -0.05
N GLU A 61 -2.62 -6.80 -0.51
CA GLU A 61 -2.80 -8.20 -0.12
C GLU A 61 -2.73 -8.38 1.41
N MET A 62 -1.72 -7.78 2.05
CA MET A 62 -1.59 -7.80 3.51
C MET A 62 -2.78 -7.10 4.19
N ILE A 63 -3.22 -5.95 3.67
CA ILE A 63 -4.36 -5.22 4.22
C ILE A 63 -5.63 -6.06 4.11
N MET A 64 -5.84 -6.85 3.06
CA MET A 64 -7.01 -7.72 2.92
C MET A 64 -6.97 -8.95 3.83
N GLN A 65 -5.77 -9.45 4.14
CA GLN A 65 -5.59 -10.62 5.01
C GLN A 65 -5.63 -10.28 6.51
N ALA A 66 -5.47 -9.01 6.88
CA ALA A 66 -5.53 -8.60 8.27
C ALA A 66 -6.90 -8.95 8.91
N GLU A 67 -6.88 -9.49 10.13
CA GLU A 67 -8.07 -9.85 10.89
C GLU A 67 -8.44 -8.77 11.91
N THR A 68 -7.52 -7.84 12.17
CA THR A 68 -7.69 -6.78 13.16
C THR A 68 -7.28 -5.40 12.65
N LYS A 69 -7.91 -4.37 13.23
CA LYS A 69 -7.51 -2.95 13.02
C LYS A 69 -6.04 -2.68 13.39
N GLY A 70 -5.53 -3.39 14.40
CA GLY A 70 -4.13 -3.30 14.83
C GLY A 70 -3.17 -3.76 13.74
N GLU A 71 -3.45 -4.91 13.11
CA GLU A 71 -2.65 -5.43 11.99
C GLU A 71 -2.68 -4.50 10.79
N ILE A 72 -3.85 -3.99 10.39
CA ILE A 72 -3.97 -2.99 9.32
C ILE A 72 -3.05 -1.78 9.61
N THR A 73 -3.06 -1.31 10.86
CA THR A 73 -2.21 -0.19 11.29
C THR A 73 -0.72 -0.52 11.22
N GLU A 74 -0.30 -1.72 11.65
CA GLU A 74 1.09 -2.18 11.56
C GLU A 74 1.55 -2.34 10.11
N ILE A 75 0.69 -2.83 9.22
CA ILE A 75 1.00 -2.98 7.79
C ILE A 75 1.31 -1.61 7.17
N LEU A 76 0.59 -0.55 7.57
CA LEU A 76 0.84 0.81 7.10
C LEU A 76 2.08 1.45 7.74
N LYS A 77 2.56 0.95 8.87
CA LYS A 77 3.81 1.43 9.45
C LYS A 77 4.98 1.03 8.54
N LEU A 78 5.87 1.98 8.32
CA LEU A 78 7.19 1.65 7.82
C LEU A 78 7.88 0.80 8.89
N SER A 79 8.36 -0.38 8.49
CA SER A 79 9.48 -0.98 9.20
C SER A 79 10.59 0.08 9.16
N LYS A 80 10.89 0.71 10.30
CA LYS A 80 12.07 1.56 10.44
C LYS A 80 13.29 0.65 10.36
N ARG A 81 13.56 0.03 9.20
CA ARG A 81 14.90 -0.50 8.94
C ARG A 81 15.81 0.71 9.06
N LYS A 82 16.61 0.73 10.13
CA LYS A 82 17.73 1.65 10.28
C LYS A 82 18.42 1.68 8.93
N ARG A 83 18.44 2.86 8.33
CA ARG A 83 19.11 3.13 7.07
C ARG A 83 20.61 3.05 7.39
N THR A 84 21.15 1.86 7.58
CA THR A 84 22.59 1.63 7.45
C THR A 84 22.85 1.66 5.96
N ILE A 85 23.01 2.88 5.43
CA ILE A 85 23.64 3.08 4.14
C ILE A 85 25.08 2.62 4.38
N VAL A 86 25.36 1.35 4.08
CA VAL A 86 26.75 0.92 3.96
C VAL A 86 27.24 1.58 2.68
N GLY A 87 27.91 2.71 2.83
CA GLY A 87 28.80 3.20 1.80
C GLY A 87 29.86 2.12 1.60
N THR A 88 29.80 1.43 0.48
CA THR A 88 30.95 0.69 -0.04
C THR A 88 31.22 1.23 -1.42
N VAL A 89 32.20 2.13 -1.42
CA VAL A 89 33.21 2.39 -2.44
C VAL A 89 33.21 1.34 -3.56
N ILE A 90 33.01 1.81 -4.79
CA ILE A 90 33.84 1.42 -5.93
C ILE A 90 34.24 2.71 -6.62
#